data_AF-A0A840ML49-F1
#
_entry.id   AF-A0A840ML49-F1
#
_cell.length_a   1.000
_cell.length_b   1.000
_cell.length_c   1.000
_cell.angle_alpha   90.00
_cell.angle_beta   90.00
_cell.angle_gamma   90.00
#
_symmetry.space_group_name_H-M   'P 1'
#
loop_
_entity.id
_entity.type
_entity.pdbx_description
1 polymer ?
#
loop_
_entity_poly.entity_id
_entity_poly.type
_entity_poly.pdbx_seq_one_letter_code
_entity_poly.pdbx_strand_id
1 'polypeptide(L)'
;MNPTPEQLTNQSRPRLTTRLIQYALSVSCLAAAAAWVNYLIAPPAPEAPPEEAPAAVPPKPDNSLHFNPANCKPGHGEFVYAALGRSVLRIPYRTQLFLQPYAKDDRDWAKLPLAPDPAEPEGCYGNPTRVLFMYYPIPSLTIPATADQPSRTVDPRRFELITNMGRNYYMQELYEDMFEKGKANKKGNYDCTPHTPDLIGCIPRTNPTAGVYQARPERYQAPAQRPFTIECLDYNWRCGVNYRTVGDINIDYIFNFQQLPLEHVIAFDKYAREHVIQLVVQDYAWAANPAVKQTASNSVINK
;
A
#
# COMPACT_ATOMS: atom_id res chain seq x y z
N MET A 1 42.30 -12.07 57.87
CA MET A 1 41.81 -13.45 58.10
C MET A 1 40.35 -13.50 57.69
N ASN A 2 40.07 -14.15 56.57
CA ASN A 2 38.78 -14.71 56.14
C ASN A 2 39.05 -15.62 54.92
N PRO A 3 38.26 -16.68 54.70
CA PRO A 3 38.75 -17.95 54.17
C PRO A 3 38.62 -18.17 52.65
N THR A 4 39.36 -19.20 52.24
CA THR A 4 39.62 -19.83 50.93
C THR A 4 38.34 -20.44 50.28
N PRO A 5 38.35 -20.73 48.95
CA PRO A 5 37.15 -20.98 48.14
C PRO A 5 36.77 -22.47 48.08
N GLU A 6 35.47 -22.72 47.99
CA GLU A 6 34.88 -24.05 47.90
C GLU A 6 34.65 -24.46 46.44
N GLN A 7 35.24 -25.60 46.08
CA GLN A 7 35.04 -26.33 44.83
C GLN A 7 33.68 -27.05 44.84
N LEU A 8 32.88 -26.93 43.78
CA LEU A 8 31.77 -27.84 43.52
C LEU A 8 31.82 -28.38 42.08
N THR A 9 32.45 -29.55 42.00
CA THR A 9 32.03 -30.78 41.30
C THR A 9 31.21 -30.70 40.01
N ASN A 10 31.93 -31.11 38.97
CA ASN A 10 31.53 -31.63 37.67
C ASN A 10 30.57 -32.84 37.78
N GLN A 11 29.33 -32.72 37.29
CA GLN A 11 28.41 -33.86 37.13
C GLN A 11 28.27 -34.26 35.66
N SER A 12 28.66 -35.51 35.40
CA SER A 12 28.60 -36.28 34.17
C SER A 12 27.16 -36.52 33.68
N ARG A 13 26.86 -36.15 32.44
CA ARG A 13 25.63 -36.55 31.72
C ARG A 13 25.76 -37.97 31.14
N PRO A 14 24.74 -38.84 31.26
CA PRO A 14 24.74 -40.14 30.60
C PRO A 14 24.49 -40.00 29.08
N ARG A 15 25.39 -40.59 28.28
CA ARG A 15 25.24 -40.81 26.83
C ARG A 15 24.30 -42.00 26.60
N LEU A 16 23.03 -41.75 26.31
CA LEU A 16 22.04 -42.80 26.03
C LEU A 16 21.00 -42.34 24.98
N THR A 17 21.46 -41.83 23.83
CA THR A 17 20.55 -41.50 22.70
C THR A 17 21.08 -41.85 21.31
N THR A 18 22.29 -42.41 21.18
CA THR A 18 22.91 -42.60 19.85
C THR A 18 22.48 -43.87 19.12
N ARG A 19 21.87 -44.87 19.78
CA ARG A 19 21.53 -46.15 19.14
C ARG A 19 20.13 -46.21 18.48
N LEU A 20 19.20 -45.34 18.84
CA LEU A 20 17.85 -45.33 18.23
C LEU A 20 17.81 -44.62 16.87
N ILE A 21 18.74 -43.69 16.60
CA ILE A 21 18.80 -42.94 15.34
C ILE A 21 19.28 -43.81 14.17
N GLN A 22 20.13 -44.80 14.42
CA GLN A 22 20.65 -45.69 13.36
C GLN A 22 19.62 -46.67 12.80
N TYR A 23 18.59 -47.06 13.58
CA TYR A 23 17.53 -47.95 13.09
C TYR A 23 16.38 -47.21 12.37
N ALA A 24 16.18 -45.92 12.65
CA ALA A 24 15.16 -45.13 11.95
C ALA A 24 15.56 -44.77 10.52
N LEU A 25 16.85 -44.57 10.25
CA LEU A 25 17.37 -44.20 8.93
C LEU A 25 17.29 -45.35 7.91
N SER A 26 17.39 -46.61 8.34
CA SER A 26 17.38 -47.77 7.42
C SER A 26 15.97 -48.11 6.90
N VAL A 27 14.91 -47.83 7.67
CA VAL A 27 13.52 -48.08 7.23
C VAL A 27 13.06 -47.01 6.21
N SER A 28 13.47 -45.76 6.38
CA SER A 28 13.11 -44.67 5.46
C SER A 28 13.74 -44.83 4.07
N CYS A 29 14.95 -45.38 3.96
CA CYS A 29 15.59 -45.64 2.66
C CYS A 29 14.90 -46.76 1.87
N LEU A 30 14.37 -47.79 2.54
CA LEU A 30 13.64 -48.89 1.87
C LEU A 30 12.26 -48.44 1.36
N ALA A 31 11.57 -47.55 2.08
CA ALA A 31 10.30 -46.99 1.62
C ALA A 31 10.48 -46.06 0.40
N ALA A 32 11.56 -45.28 0.35
CA ALA A 32 11.87 -44.44 -0.80
C ALA A 32 12.19 -45.27 -2.06
N ALA A 33 12.91 -46.38 -1.93
CA ALA A 33 13.22 -47.26 -3.05
C ALA A 33 11.97 -47.94 -3.64
N ALA A 34 11.02 -48.37 -2.80
CA ALA A 34 9.77 -48.97 -3.26
C ALA A 34 8.86 -47.97 -4.01
N ALA A 35 8.85 -46.71 -3.60
CA ALA A 35 8.11 -45.65 -4.31
C ALA A 35 8.71 -45.36 -5.70
N TRP A 36 10.05 -45.41 -5.83
CA TRP A 36 10.73 -45.22 -7.11
C TRP A 36 10.51 -46.36 -8.10
N VAL A 37 10.46 -47.62 -7.63
CA VAL A 37 10.20 -48.77 -8.51
C VAL A 37 8.77 -48.76 -9.05
N ASN A 38 7.77 -48.35 -8.24
CA ASN A 38 6.40 -48.21 -8.72
C ASN A 38 6.23 -47.07 -9.74
N TYR A 39 7.05 -46.03 -9.68
CA TYR A 39 7.01 -44.93 -10.66
C TYR A 39 7.56 -45.34 -12.04
N LEU A 40 8.51 -46.28 -12.07
CA LEU A 40 9.13 -46.76 -13.32
C LEU A 40 8.30 -47.83 -14.06
N ILE A 41 7.35 -48.48 -13.38
CA ILE A 41 6.51 -49.55 -13.96
C ILE A 41 5.09 -49.03 -14.27
N ALA A 42 4.75 -47.81 -13.85
CA ALA A 42 3.46 -47.22 -14.17
C ALA A 42 3.30 -47.11 -15.71
N PRO A 43 2.23 -47.68 -16.29
CA PRO A 43 1.95 -47.48 -17.71
C PRO A 43 1.82 -45.97 -17.99
N PRO A 44 2.25 -45.50 -19.17
CA PRO A 44 2.11 -44.10 -19.54
C PRO A 44 0.65 -43.69 -19.35
N ALA A 45 0.43 -42.54 -18.69
CA ALA A 45 -0.89 -41.98 -18.52
C ALA A 45 -1.56 -41.90 -19.90
N PRO A 46 -2.84 -42.28 -20.04
CA PRO A 46 -3.54 -42.16 -21.32
C PRO A 46 -3.39 -40.72 -21.82
N GLU A 47 -3.01 -40.58 -23.08
CA GLU A 47 -2.85 -39.26 -23.72
C GLU A 47 -4.09 -38.44 -23.44
N ALA A 48 -3.88 -37.27 -22.83
CA ALA A 48 -4.97 -36.35 -22.58
C ALA A 48 -5.64 -36.05 -23.93
N PRO A 49 -6.99 -36.05 -24.00
CA PRO A 49 -7.68 -35.68 -25.22
C PRO A 49 -7.16 -34.31 -25.69
N PRO A 50 -7.01 -34.10 -27.01
CA PRO A 50 -6.48 -32.87 -27.56
C PRO A 50 -7.23 -31.68 -26.96
N GLU A 51 -6.48 -30.81 -26.30
CA GLU A 51 -6.99 -29.61 -25.66
C GLU A 51 -7.66 -28.76 -26.75
N GLU A 52 -8.99 -28.68 -26.68
CA GLU A 52 -9.82 -27.93 -27.62
C GLU A 52 -9.30 -26.49 -27.64
N ALA A 53 -8.87 -26.03 -28.83
CA ALA A 53 -8.21 -24.74 -28.96
C ALA A 53 -9.06 -23.65 -28.28
N PRO A 54 -8.51 -22.91 -27.30
CA PRO A 54 -9.30 -21.95 -26.54
C PRO A 54 -9.93 -20.96 -27.52
N ALA A 55 -11.26 -20.84 -27.44
CA ALA A 55 -12.02 -19.88 -28.23
C ALA A 55 -11.33 -18.51 -28.14
N ALA A 56 -11.11 -17.87 -29.29
CA ALA A 56 -10.39 -16.60 -29.37
C ALA A 56 -10.97 -15.61 -28.34
N VAL A 57 -10.16 -15.27 -27.33
CA VAL A 57 -10.55 -14.29 -26.33
C VAL A 57 -10.80 -12.98 -27.07
N PRO A 58 -12.00 -12.39 -26.98
CA PRO A 58 -12.28 -11.12 -27.64
C PRO A 58 -11.25 -10.08 -27.18
N PRO A 59 -10.77 -9.20 -28.07
CA PRO A 59 -9.76 -8.21 -27.72
C PRO A 59 -10.29 -7.37 -26.55
N LYS A 60 -9.48 -7.32 -25.48
CA LYS A 60 -9.79 -6.49 -24.32
C LYS A 60 -9.94 -5.04 -24.80
N PRO A 61 -11.02 -4.33 -24.43
CA PRO A 61 -11.20 -2.95 -24.85
C PRO A 61 -9.97 -2.11 -24.48
N ASP A 62 -9.48 -1.33 -25.45
CA ASP A 62 -8.38 -0.38 -25.23
C ASP A 62 -8.90 0.76 -24.37
N ASN A 63 -8.61 0.69 -23.08
CA ASN A 63 -8.97 1.71 -22.09
C ASN A 63 -7.87 2.78 -21.96
N SER A 64 -6.96 2.92 -22.92
CA SER A 64 -5.97 4.00 -22.89
C SER A 64 -6.63 5.35 -23.19
N LEU A 65 -6.30 6.35 -22.36
CA LEU A 65 -6.71 7.73 -22.59
C LEU A 65 -5.88 8.31 -23.75
N HIS A 66 -6.51 8.47 -24.91
CA HIS A 66 -5.90 9.13 -26.07
C HIS A 66 -6.03 10.65 -25.96
N PHE A 67 -5.25 11.27 -25.06
CA PHE A 67 -5.28 12.72 -24.85
C PHE A 67 -4.36 13.47 -25.82
N ASN A 68 -4.90 14.49 -26.49
CA ASN A 68 -4.13 15.46 -27.28
C ASN A 68 -4.43 16.89 -26.78
N PRO A 69 -3.46 17.58 -26.18
CA PRO A 69 -3.68 18.92 -25.63
C PRO A 69 -4.04 19.98 -26.68
N ALA A 70 -3.68 19.78 -27.95
CA ALA A 70 -4.01 20.71 -29.03
C ALA A 70 -5.52 20.79 -29.30
N ASN A 71 -6.30 19.81 -28.83
CA ASN A 71 -7.75 19.77 -28.98
C ASN A 71 -8.49 20.41 -27.79
N CYS A 72 -7.77 20.81 -26.73
CA CYS A 72 -8.35 21.54 -25.61
C CYS A 72 -8.48 23.03 -25.94
N LYS A 73 -9.30 23.75 -25.16
CA LYS A 73 -9.33 25.21 -25.23
C LYS A 73 -7.95 25.82 -24.92
N PRO A 74 -7.63 27.00 -25.51
CA PRO A 74 -6.35 27.67 -25.30
C PRO A 74 -6.03 27.94 -23.82
N GLY A 75 -4.75 27.93 -23.47
CA GLY A 75 -4.25 28.22 -22.11
C GLY A 75 -4.09 27.01 -21.19
N HIS A 76 -4.49 25.81 -21.64
CA HIS A 76 -4.47 24.59 -20.81
C HIS A 76 -3.68 23.41 -21.42
N GLY A 77 -3.13 23.57 -22.62
CA GLY A 77 -2.52 22.48 -23.40
C GLY A 77 -1.20 21.91 -22.88
N GLU A 78 -0.65 22.41 -21.77
CA GLU A 78 0.58 21.82 -21.18
C GLU A 78 0.27 20.73 -20.13
N PHE A 79 -1.01 20.58 -19.78
CA PHE A 79 -1.46 19.73 -18.69
C PHE A 79 -2.56 18.78 -19.12
N VAL A 80 -2.59 17.62 -18.48
CA VAL A 80 -3.73 16.71 -18.41
C VAL A 80 -4.43 16.98 -17.09
N TYR A 81 -5.75 17.07 -17.12
CA TYR A 81 -6.58 17.26 -15.94
C TYR A 81 -7.27 15.95 -15.57
N ALA A 82 -7.02 15.47 -14.36
CA ALA A 82 -7.59 14.24 -13.82
C ALA A 82 -8.39 14.52 -12.55
N ALA A 83 -9.60 13.98 -12.45
CA ALA A 83 -10.48 14.14 -11.31
C ALA A 83 -10.49 12.87 -10.44
N LEU A 84 -10.07 13.02 -9.18
CA LEU A 84 -10.27 12.05 -8.11
C LEU A 84 -11.42 12.57 -7.23
N GLY A 85 -12.61 12.00 -7.44
CA GLY A 85 -13.83 12.53 -6.83
C GLY A 85 -14.13 13.96 -7.32
N ARG A 86 -14.23 14.92 -6.38
CA ARG A 86 -14.41 16.35 -6.71
C ARG A 86 -13.09 17.12 -6.84
N SER A 87 -11.96 16.52 -6.51
CA SER A 87 -10.66 17.18 -6.60
C SER A 87 -10.07 16.98 -7.99
N VAL A 88 -9.70 18.09 -8.65
CA VAL A 88 -9.04 18.06 -9.96
C VAL A 88 -7.56 18.30 -9.79
N LEU A 89 -6.75 17.43 -10.38
CA LEU A 89 -5.31 17.52 -10.47
C LEU A 89 -4.93 18.06 -11.85
N ARG A 90 -4.04 19.06 -11.89
CA ARG A 90 -3.32 19.46 -13.12
C ARG A 90 -1.98 18.74 -13.15
N ILE A 91 -1.76 17.91 -14.16
CA ILE A 91 -0.56 17.07 -14.27
C ILE A 91 0.15 17.41 -15.57
N PRO A 92 1.47 17.66 -15.58
CA PRO A 92 2.19 17.91 -16.82
C PRO A 92 1.93 16.80 -17.85
N TYR A 93 1.63 17.16 -19.09
CA TYR A 93 1.28 16.18 -20.14
C TYR A 93 2.36 15.11 -20.37
N ARG A 94 3.63 15.45 -20.12
CA ARG A 94 4.76 14.52 -20.28
C ARG A 94 4.91 13.51 -19.15
N THR A 95 4.13 13.63 -18.08
CA THR A 95 4.17 12.69 -16.96
C THR A 95 3.58 11.36 -17.40
N GLN A 96 4.33 10.27 -17.20
CA GLN A 96 3.81 8.92 -17.45
C GLN A 96 2.82 8.55 -16.35
N LEU A 97 1.57 8.35 -16.73
CA LEU A 97 0.49 8.02 -15.81
C LEU A 97 -0.10 6.67 -16.21
N PHE A 98 -0.49 5.90 -15.20
CA PHE A 98 -1.50 4.87 -15.38
C PHE A 98 -2.76 5.31 -14.65
N LEU A 99 -3.86 5.35 -15.38
CA LEU A 99 -5.15 5.81 -14.89
C LEU A 99 -6.10 4.63 -14.84
N GLN A 100 -6.70 4.37 -13.68
CA GLN A 100 -7.84 3.46 -13.59
C GLN A 100 -9.12 4.29 -13.63
N PRO A 101 -9.88 4.29 -14.75
CA PRO A 101 -11.16 4.97 -14.79
C PRO A 101 -12.17 4.27 -13.90
N TYR A 102 -13.23 5.00 -13.54
CA TYR A 102 -14.43 4.39 -12.98
C TYR A 102 -15.04 3.43 -13.99
N ALA A 103 -15.54 2.29 -13.50
CA ALA A 103 -16.38 1.42 -14.31
C ALA A 103 -17.73 2.12 -14.57
N LYS A 104 -18.35 1.89 -15.73
CA LYS A 104 -19.63 2.54 -16.10
C LYS A 104 -20.78 2.15 -15.16
N ASP A 105 -20.68 0.98 -14.55
CA ASP A 105 -21.61 0.41 -13.57
C ASP A 105 -21.24 0.73 -12.11
N ASP A 106 -20.19 1.50 -11.88
CA ASP A 106 -19.80 1.93 -10.55
C ASP A 106 -20.89 2.84 -9.94
N ARG A 107 -21.37 2.46 -8.75
CA ARG A 107 -22.42 3.20 -8.03
C ARG A 107 -22.01 4.61 -7.64
N ASP A 108 -20.71 4.86 -7.50
CA ASP A 108 -20.17 6.16 -7.16
C ASP A 108 -20.01 7.06 -8.39
N TRP A 109 -20.02 6.52 -9.62
CA TRP A 109 -19.98 7.30 -10.86
C TRP A 109 -21.11 8.34 -10.93
N ALA A 110 -22.33 7.94 -10.59
CA ALA A 110 -23.51 8.80 -10.61
C ALA A 110 -23.45 9.94 -9.56
N LYS A 111 -22.54 9.84 -8.59
CA LYS A 111 -22.36 10.87 -7.54
C LYS A 111 -21.30 11.90 -7.93
N LEU A 112 -20.54 11.65 -8.99
CA LEU A 112 -19.50 12.56 -9.45
C LEU A 112 -20.13 13.83 -10.07
N PRO A 113 -19.51 15.01 -9.89
CA PRO A 113 -19.98 16.23 -10.52
C PRO A 113 -19.89 16.15 -12.04
N LEU A 114 -20.83 16.80 -12.73
CA LEU A 114 -20.77 16.98 -14.18
C LEU A 114 -19.58 17.85 -14.58
N ALA A 115 -18.92 17.48 -15.69
CA ALA A 115 -17.86 18.27 -16.28
C ALA A 115 -18.38 19.68 -16.65
N PRO A 116 -17.59 20.75 -16.41
CA PRO A 116 -17.97 22.11 -16.78
C PRO A 116 -18.30 22.28 -18.26
N ASP A 117 -17.55 21.61 -19.13
CA ASP A 117 -17.78 21.57 -20.57
C ASP A 117 -17.56 20.15 -21.12
N PRO A 118 -18.61 19.32 -21.17
CA PRO A 118 -18.52 17.96 -21.71
C PRO A 118 -18.17 17.91 -23.21
N ALA A 119 -18.18 19.04 -23.93
CA ALA A 119 -17.78 19.08 -25.34
C ALA A 119 -16.26 19.14 -25.51
N GLU A 120 -15.49 19.52 -24.47
CA GLU A 120 -14.04 19.37 -24.52
C GLU A 120 -13.64 17.88 -24.47
N PRO A 121 -12.55 17.48 -25.13
CA PRO A 121 -12.01 16.13 -25.00
C PRO A 121 -11.70 15.76 -23.54
N GLU A 122 -11.85 14.47 -23.21
CA GLU A 122 -11.52 13.96 -21.89
C GLU A 122 -10.05 14.22 -21.55
N GLY A 123 -9.77 14.73 -20.35
CA GLY A 123 -8.44 15.14 -19.91
C GLY A 123 -8.18 16.65 -20.08
N CYS A 124 -9.04 17.39 -20.78
CA CYS A 124 -8.97 18.85 -20.86
C CYS A 124 -9.49 19.51 -19.56
N TYR A 125 -9.19 20.80 -19.37
CA TYR A 125 -9.61 21.53 -18.18
C TYR A 125 -11.13 21.53 -17.98
N GLY A 126 -11.94 21.74 -19.02
CA GLY A 126 -13.40 21.68 -18.92
C GLY A 126 -14.00 20.28 -18.88
N ASN A 127 -13.21 19.23 -19.16
CA ASN A 127 -13.66 17.84 -19.11
C ASN A 127 -12.57 16.92 -18.53
N PRO A 128 -12.24 17.04 -17.23
CA PRO A 128 -11.17 16.28 -16.62
C PRO A 128 -11.49 14.78 -16.62
N THR A 129 -10.49 13.95 -16.91
CA THR A 129 -10.62 12.48 -16.88
C THR A 129 -10.93 12.01 -15.47
N ARG A 130 -12.05 11.31 -15.30
CA ARG A 130 -12.53 10.84 -13.99
C ARG A 130 -11.94 9.48 -13.66
N VAL A 131 -11.20 9.40 -12.57
CA VAL A 131 -10.44 8.20 -12.22
C VAL A 131 -10.70 7.76 -10.78
N LEU A 132 -10.65 6.45 -10.58
CA LEU A 132 -10.76 5.79 -9.28
C LEU A 132 -9.42 5.86 -8.55
N PHE A 133 -8.34 5.52 -9.26
CA PHE A 133 -6.98 5.74 -8.80
C PHE A 133 -6.03 5.97 -9.98
N MET A 134 -4.84 6.47 -9.68
CA MET A 134 -3.74 6.57 -10.62
C MET A 134 -2.41 6.14 -10.00
N TYR A 135 -1.56 5.47 -10.78
CA TYR A 135 -0.14 5.38 -10.46
C TYR A 135 0.52 6.69 -10.83
N TYR A 136 1.06 7.37 -9.81
CA TYR A 136 1.70 8.66 -9.99
C TYR A 136 3.21 8.53 -9.75
N PRO A 137 4.07 8.93 -10.70
CA PRO A 137 5.52 8.88 -10.54
C PRO A 137 5.96 10.02 -9.62
N ILE A 138 5.81 9.82 -8.32
CA ILE A 138 6.26 10.79 -7.31
C ILE A 138 7.79 10.96 -7.41
N PRO A 139 8.33 12.19 -7.37
CA PRO A 139 9.77 12.34 -7.41
C PRO A 139 10.42 11.73 -6.16
N SER A 140 11.64 11.21 -6.32
CA SER A 140 12.39 10.63 -5.21
C SER A 140 12.82 11.70 -4.20
N LEU A 141 12.81 11.35 -2.92
CA LEU A 141 13.38 12.20 -1.87
C LEU A 141 14.91 12.05 -1.87
N THR A 142 15.63 13.16 -1.92
CA THR A 142 17.09 13.15 -1.74
C THR A 142 17.43 13.29 -0.27
N ILE A 143 18.13 12.29 0.28
CA ILE A 143 18.70 12.33 1.63
C ILE A 143 20.12 12.92 1.51
N PRO A 144 20.45 14.00 2.23
CA PRO A 144 21.79 14.56 2.21
C PRO A 144 22.82 13.60 2.82
N ALA A 145 24.07 13.74 2.41
CA ALA A 145 25.16 12.96 3.00
C ALA A 145 25.32 13.26 4.48
N THR A 146 25.67 12.25 5.26
CA THR A 146 26.11 12.37 6.65
C THR A 146 27.60 12.01 6.74
N ALA A 147 28.19 12.09 7.94
CA ALA A 147 29.57 11.67 8.16
C ALA A 147 29.81 10.20 7.78
N ASP A 148 28.77 9.36 7.94
CA ASP A 148 28.86 7.90 7.81
C ASP A 148 28.19 7.35 6.54
N GLN A 149 27.43 8.17 5.80
CA GLN A 149 26.67 7.72 4.63
C GLN A 149 26.69 8.76 3.51
N PRO A 150 26.89 8.35 2.24
CA PRO A 150 26.78 9.26 1.11
C PRO A 150 25.33 9.71 0.88
N SER A 151 25.15 10.79 0.14
CA SER A 151 23.82 11.21 -0.31
C SER A 151 23.20 10.12 -1.18
N ARG A 152 21.90 9.91 -1.02
CA ARG A 152 21.15 8.92 -1.80
C ARG A 152 19.71 9.37 -1.99
N THR A 153 19.09 8.91 -3.06
CA THR A 153 17.67 9.09 -3.32
C THR A 153 16.89 7.90 -2.78
N VAL A 154 15.71 8.17 -2.21
CA VAL A 154 14.77 7.14 -1.76
C VAL A 154 13.41 7.39 -2.37
N ASP A 155 12.73 6.30 -2.73
CA ASP A 155 11.43 6.30 -3.36
C ASP A 155 10.62 5.08 -2.89
N PRO A 156 9.29 5.19 -2.84
CA PRO A 156 8.45 4.03 -2.56
C PRO A 156 8.46 3.09 -3.77
N ARG A 157 8.24 1.81 -3.52
CA ARG A 157 8.02 0.83 -4.60
C ARG A 157 6.83 1.19 -5.48
N ARG A 158 5.81 1.81 -4.88
CA ARG A 158 4.55 2.14 -5.51
C ARG A 158 3.96 3.36 -4.83
N PHE A 159 3.48 4.32 -5.63
CA PHE A 159 2.79 5.50 -5.16
C PHE A 159 1.51 5.69 -5.98
N GLU A 160 0.38 5.74 -5.29
CA GLU A 160 -0.96 5.82 -5.86
C GLU A 160 -1.69 7.04 -5.27
N LEU A 161 -2.45 7.72 -6.13
CA LEU A 161 -3.47 8.67 -5.70
C LEU A 161 -4.83 8.03 -5.93
N ILE A 162 -5.62 7.95 -4.88
CA ILE A 162 -6.88 7.20 -4.87
C ILE A 162 -8.02 8.14 -4.49
N THR A 163 -9.19 7.97 -5.10
CA THR A 163 -10.39 8.70 -4.71
C THR A 163 -10.87 8.21 -3.35
N ASN A 164 -11.26 9.14 -2.47
CA ASN A 164 -11.92 8.80 -1.21
C ASN A 164 -13.45 8.68 -1.36
N MET A 165 -13.95 8.77 -2.59
CA MET A 165 -15.35 8.52 -2.90
C MET A 165 -15.58 7.01 -3.01
N GLY A 166 -15.94 6.39 -1.88
CA GLY A 166 -16.28 4.96 -1.78
C GLY A 166 -15.90 4.39 -0.42
N ARG A 167 -16.57 3.33 0.05
CA ARG A 167 -16.29 2.70 1.36
C ARG A 167 -15.02 1.83 1.39
N ASN A 168 -14.39 1.60 0.25
CA ASN A 168 -13.37 0.55 0.10
C ASN A 168 -11.93 1.04 0.26
N TYR A 169 -11.71 2.33 0.51
CA TYR A 169 -10.37 2.93 0.55
C TYR A 169 -9.97 3.49 1.94
N TYR A 170 -10.63 3.00 3.00
CA TYR A 170 -10.39 3.40 4.39
C TYR A 170 -9.38 2.50 5.11
N MET A 171 -8.16 2.38 4.58
CA MET A 171 -7.13 1.58 5.26
C MET A 171 -6.53 2.31 6.47
N GLN A 172 -6.62 3.65 6.52
CA GLN A 172 -6.11 4.43 7.65
C GLN A 172 -6.73 4.03 9.00
N GLU A 173 -8.06 3.97 9.08
CA GLU A 173 -8.77 3.61 10.31
C GLU A 173 -8.45 2.18 10.76
N LEU A 174 -8.30 1.27 9.80
CA LEU A 174 -7.87 -0.10 10.08
C LEU A 174 -6.47 -0.12 10.70
N TYR A 175 -5.53 0.64 10.15
CA TYR A 175 -4.16 0.71 10.67
C TYR A 175 -4.11 1.32 12.07
N GLU A 176 -4.85 2.39 12.29
CA GLU A 176 -4.99 3.02 13.62
C GLU A 176 -5.58 2.05 14.66
N ASP A 177 -6.66 1.34 14.31
CA ASP A 177 -7.27 0.34 15.19
C ASP A 177 -6.30 -0.82 15.50
N MET A 178 -5.55 -1.29 14.50
CA MET A 178 -4.51 -2.31 14.71
C MET A 178 -3.42 -1.83 15.68
N PHE A 179 -2.98 -0.57 15.56
CA PHE A 179 -1.99 0.00 16.46
C PHE A 179 -2.51 0.10 17.89
N GLU A 180 -3.73 0.62 18.08
CA GLU A 180 -4.34 0.73 19.41
C GLU A 180 -4.61 -0.64 20.04
N LYS A 181 -5.00 -1.65 19.26
CA LYS A 181 -5.08 -3.05 19.72
C LYS A 181 -3.72 -3.59 20.15
N GLY A 182 -2.66 -3.29 19.40
CA GLY A 182 -1.28 -3.62 19.76
C GLY A 182 -0.90 -3.04 21.12
N LYS A 183 -1.15 -1.74 21.33
CA LYS A 183 -0.92 -1.05 22.61
C LYS A 183 -1.74 -1.61 23.77
N ALA A 184 -3.02 -1.91 23.53
CA ALA A 184 -3.92 -2.40 24.57
C ALA A 184 -3.61 -3.84 24.99
N ASN A 185 -2.91 -4.62 24.14
CA ASN A 185 -2.64 -6.03 24.38
C ASN A 185 -1.49 -6.25 25.38
N LYS A 186 -1.77 -5.97 26.65
CA LYS A 186 -0.87 -6.15 27.80
C LYS A 186 -0.53 -7.60 28.13
N LYS A 187 -1.10 -8.59 27.42
CA LYS A 187 -0.77 -10.02 27.62
C LYS A 187 0.62 -10.38 27.06
N GLY A 188 1.36 -9.41 26.52
CA GLY A 188 2.74 -9.59 26.06
C GLY A 188 2.83 -10.17 24.65
N ASN A 189 1.77 -10.09 23.85
CA ASN A 189 1.80 -10.53 22.46
C ASN A 189 2.47 -9.51 21.53
N TYR A 190 2.46 -8.23 21.92
CA TYR A 190 3.07 -7.13 21.19
C TYR A 190 4.13 -6.45 22.06
N ASP A 191 5.19 -6.00 21.41
CA ASP A 191 6.16 -5.08 21.97
C ASP A 191 5.95 -3.70 21.35
N CYS A 192 5.44 -2.76 22.14
CA CYS A 192 5.16 -1.40 21.72
C CYS A 192 6.22 -0.45 22.27
N THR A 193 7.26 -0.19 21.48
CA THR A 193 8.44 0.57 21.90
C THR A 193 8.79 1.66 20.89
N PRO A 194 9.50 2.72 21.32
CA PRO A 194 10.12 3.66 20.39
C PRO A 194 11.01 2.92 19.40
N HIS A 195 10.74 3.05 18.10
CA HIS A 195 11.54 2.42 17.04
C HIS A 195 12.51 3.42 16.42
N THR A 196 12.04 4.66 16.22
CA THR A 196 12.86 5.80 15.83
C THR A 196 12.55 6.97 16.78
N PRO A 197 13.28 8.11 16.71
CA PRO A 197 12.92 9.30 17.47
C PRO A 197 11.50 9.82 17.19
N ASP A 198 10.93 9.46 16.04
CA ASP A 198 9.63 9.96 15.58
C ASP A 198 8.52 8.89 15.55
N LEU A 199 8.88 7.60 15.57
CA LEU A 199 7.93 6.49 15.45
C LEU A 199 7.91 5.61 16.71
N ILE A 200 6.70 5.20 17.10
CA ILE A 200 6.47 4.10 18.03
C ILE A 200 6.04 2.90 17.18
N GLY A 201 6.72 1.76 17.35
CA GLY A 201 6.34 0.51 16.69
C GLY A 201 5.65 -0.43 17.67
N CYS A 202 4.53 -1.01 17.27
CA CYS A 202 3.87 -2.11 17.95
C CYS A 202 4.06 -3.39 17.14
N ILE A 203 5.01 -4.22 17.60
CA ILE A 203 5.53 -5.37 16.86
C ILE A 203 5.09 -6.66 17.57
N PRO A 204 4.43 -7.61 16.89
CA PRO A 204 4.07 -8.90 17.49
C PRO A 204 5.33 -9.72 17.78
N ARG A 205 5.46 -10.24 19.02
CA ARG A 205 6.65 -11.00 19.45
C ARG A 205 6.86 -12.29 18.65
N THR A 206 5.76 -12.89 18.16
CA THR A 206 5.81 -14.11 17.34
C THR A 206 6.25 -13.85 15.92
N ASN A 207 6.24 -12.59 15.47
CA ASN A 207 6.60 -12.22 14.10
C ASN A 207 7.24 -10.82 14.07
N PRO A 208 8.54 -10.71 14.41
CA PRO A 208 9.22 -9.42 14.53
C PRO A 208 9.42 -8.69 13.19
N THR A 209 9.03 -9.30 12.06
CA THR A 209 9.11 -8.69 10.73
C THR A 209 7.80 -8.05 10.26
N ALA A 210 6.70 -8.27 10.99
CA ALA A 210 5.46 -7.54 10.84
C ALA A 210 5.31 -6.51 11.96
N GLY A 211 4.46 -5.51 11.76
CA GLY A 211 4.17 -4.54 12.82
C GLY A 211 3.36 -3.37 12.33
N VAL A 212 2.85 -2.59 13.27
CA VAL A 212 2.21 -1.30 12.97
C VAL A 212 3.00 -0.21 13.68
N TYR A 213 3.36 0.82 12.92
CA TYR A 213 4.11 1.96 13.42
C TYR A 213 3.21 3.19 13.39
N GLN A 214 3.31 4.04 14.39
CA GLN A 214 2.61 5.31 14.41
C GLN A 214 3.59 6.43 14.74
N ALA A 215 3.47 7.54 14.01
CA ALA A 215 4.20 8.75 14.37
C ALA A 215 3.74 9.28 15.72
N ARG A 216 4.71 9.77 16.50
CA ARG A 216 4.44 10.51 17.72
C ARG A 216 3.64 11.78 17.37
N PRO A 217 2.49 12.03 17.99
CA PRO A 217 1.61 13.14 17.61
C PRO A 217 2.26 14.53 17.75
N GLU A 218 3.24 14.68 18.66
CA GLU A 218 4.03 15.90 18.83
C GLU A 218 5.11 16.09 17.74
N ARG A 219 5.41 15.05 16.96
CA ARG A 219 6.40 15.06 15.88
C ARG A 219 5.76 15.19 14.52
N TYR A 220 4.71 14.42 14.27
CA TYR A 220 4.02 14.39 13.00
C TYR A 220 2.61 13.81 13.11
N GLN A 221 1.69 14.37 12.32
CA GLN A 221 0.33 13.90 12.15
C GLN A 221 -0.04 13.98 10.68
N ALA A 222 -0.87 13.04 10.24
CA ALA A 222 -1.53 13.13 8.94
C ALA A 222 -2.53 14.31 8.95
N PRO A 223 -3.03 14.73 7.77
CA PRO A 223 -4.05 15.76 7.67
C PRO A 223 -5.27 15.52 8.57
N ALA A 224 -5.98 16.59 8.92
CA ALA A 224 -7.07 16.60 9.89
C ALA A 224 -6.68 16.12 11.30
N GLN A 225 -5.41 16.29 11.70
CA GLN A 225 -4.89 15.91 13.02
C GLN A 225 -5.08 14.41 13.32
N ARG A 226 -4.96 13.60 12.27
CA ARG A 226 -5.08 12.15 12.37
C ARG A 226 -3.71 11.53 12.65
N PRO A 227 -3.65 10.39 13.34
CA PRO A 227 -2.47 9.55 13.37
C PRO A 227 -1.88 9.31 11.98
N PHE A 228 -0.56 9.44 11.87
CA PHE A 228 0.17 8.91 10.73
C PHE A 228 0.60 7.48 11.06
N THR A 229 0.00 6.49 10.40
CA THR A 229 0.16 5.08 10.72
C THR A 229 0.69 4.30 9.51
N ILE A 230 1.66 3.44 9.76
CA ILE A 230 2.32 2.58 8.78
C ILE A 230 2.03 1.13 9.18
N GLU A 231 1.44 0.35 8.30
CA GLU A 231 1.34 -1.10 8.46
C GLU A 231 2.52 -1.76 7.74
N CYS A 232 3.18 -2.72 8.37
CA CYS A 232 4.20 -3.56 7.75
C CYS A 232 3.83 -5.04 7.87
N LEU A 233 3.84 -5.74 6.75
CA LEU A 233 3.53 -7.16 6.63
C LEU A 233 4.82 -8.01 6.53
N ASP A 234 4.75 -9.25 6.99
CA ASP A 234 5.92 -10.12 7.25
C ASP A 234 6.72 -10.54 6.01
N TYR A 235 6.07 -10.65 4.85
CA TYR A 235 6.71 -10.99 3.58
C TYR A 235 7.44 -9.78 3.00
N ASN A 236 8.77 -9.78 3.14
CA ASN A 236 9.71 -8.80 2.59
C ASN A 236 9.63 -7.39 3.19
N TRP A 237 9.14 -7.25 4.43
CA TRP A 237 9.01 -5.94 5.09
C TRP A 237 8.21 -4.96 4.24
N ARG A 238 7.15 -5.46 3.60
CA ARG A 238 6.28 -4.65 2.75
C ARG A 238 5.43 -3.77 3.65
N CYS A 239 5.74 -2.49 3.65
CA CYS A 239 5.02 -1.49 4.42
C CYS A 239 4.09 -0.68 3.53
N GLY A 240 2.97 -0.27 4.09
CA GLY A 240 1.92 0.51 3.44
C GLY A 240 1.54 1.71 4.29
N VAL A 241 1.30 2.82 3.62
CA VAL A 241 0.71 4.03 4.19
C VAL A 241 -0.48 4.40 3.34
N ASN A 242 -1.61 4.65 3.98
CA ASN A 242 -2.84 5.07 3.31
C ASN A 242 -3.58 6.07 4.21
N TYR A 243 -3.84 7.27 3.70
CA TYR A 243 -4.60 8.29 4.42
C TYR A 243 -5.19 9.35 3.48
N ARG A 244 -6.20 10.08 3.97
CA ARG A 244 -6.79 11.21 3.26
C ARG A 244 -5.85 12.43 3.30
N THR A 245 -5.45 12.93 2.14
CA THR A 245 -4.52 14.06 2.04
C THR A 245 -5.22 15.41 1.93
N VAL A 246 -5.95 15.64 0.83
CA VAL A 246 -6.62 16.91 0.49
C VAL A 246 -7.86 16.63 -0.34
N GLY A 247 -8.97 17.31 -0.04
CA GLY A 247 -10.23 17.13 -0.76
C GLY A 247 -10.68 15.67 -0.77
N ASP A 248 -10.95 15.12 -1.96
CA ASP A 248 -11.36 13.73 -2.16
C ASP A 248 -10.16 12.80 -2.54
N ILE A 249 -8.91 13.21 -2.24
CA ILE A 249 -7.69 12.46 -2.58
C ILE A 249 -7.14 11.75 -1.34
N ASN A 250 -6.90 10.45 -1.46
CA ASN A 250 -6.08 9.66 -0.56
C ASN A 250 -4.69 9.44 -1.19
N ILE A 251 -3.65 9.48 -0.37
CA ILE A 251 -2.32 9.00 -0.72
C ILE A 251 -2.24 7.55 -0.27
N ASP A 252 -1.78 6.67 -1.17
CA ASP A 252 -1.41 5.29 -0.86
C ASP A 252 -0.01 5.02 -1.40
N TYR A 253 0.91 4.58 -0.56
CA TYR A 253 2.20 4.11 -1.04
C TYR A 253 2.70 2.89 -0.30
N ILE A 254 3.45 2.08 -1.05
CA ILE A 254 4.05 0.85 -0.58
C ILE A 254 5.56 0.96 -0.71
N PHE A 255 6.27 0.53 0.32
CA PHE A 255 7.73 0.54 0.36
C PHE A 255 8.25 -0.66 1.15
N ASN A 256 9.57 -0.85 1.10
CA ASN A 256 10.29 -1.69 2.06
C ASN A 256 11.43 -0.87 2.65
N PHE A 257 12.04 -1.35 3.73
CA PHE A 257 13.07 -0.58 4.45
C PHE A 257 14.36 -0.39 3.67
N GLN A 258 14.62 -1.20 2.64
CA GLN A 258 15.80 -1.03 1.78
C GLN A 258 15.62 0.19 0.84
N GLN A 259 14.41 0.39 0.33
CA GLN A 259 14.07 1.48 -0.58
C GLN A 259 13.79 2.79 0.17
N LEU A 260 12.94 2.73 1.19
CA LEU A 260 12.57 3.88 2.03
C LEU A 260 12.66 3.46 3.51
N PRO A 261 13.80 3.73 4.17
CA PRO A 261 13.95 3.41 5.59
C PRO A 261 12.96 4.19 6.47
N LEU A 262 12.55 3.60 7.60
CA LEU A 262 11.54 4.18 8.50
C LEU A 262 11.95 5.55 9.06
N GLU A 263 13.25 5.82 9.17
CA GLU A 263 13.78 7.11 9.64
C GLU A 263 13.47 8.25 8.66
N HIS A 264 13.20 7.93 7.40
CA HIS A 264 12.95 8.91 6.34
C HIS A 264 11.50 8.94 5.85
N VAL A 265 10.65 8.01 6.30
CA VAL A 265 9.26 7.92 5.83
C VAL A 265 8.45 9.19 6.09
N ILE A 266 8.63 9.85 7.24
CA ILE A 266 7.92 11.11 7.54
C ILE A 266 8.41 12.25 6.65
N ALA A 267 9.71 12.32 6.36
CA ALA A 267 10.27 13.33 5.48
C ALA A 267 9.76 13.14 4.04
N PHE A 268 9.74 11.89 3.57
CA PHE A 268 9.17 11.52 2.28
C PHE A 268 7.68 11.87 2.23
N ASP A 269 6.92 11.55 3.27
CA ASP A 269 5.49 11.82 3.33
C ASP A 269 5.16 13.31 3.26
N LYS A 270 5.91 14.16 3.99
CA LYS A 270 5.77 15.62 3.91
C LYS A 270 6.02 16.11 2.48
N TYR A 271 7.11 15.66 1.87
CA TYR A 271 7.46 15.99 0.48
C TYR A 271 6.37 15.57 -0.51
N ALA A 272 5.93 14.31 -0.41
CA ALA A 272 4.90 13.77 -1.30
C ALA A 272 3.57 14.52 -1.15
N ARG A 273 3.17 14.83 0.08
CA ARG A 273 1.95 15.59 0.36
C ARG A 273 2.00 17.01 -0.20
N GLU A 274 3.10 17.73 0.00
CA GLU A 274 3.28 19.07 -0.57
C GLU A 274 3.22 19.03 -2.09
N HIS A 275 3.87 18.05 -2.72
CA HIS A 275 3.82 17.85 -4.16
C HIS A 275 2.39 17.60 -4.66
N VAL A 276 1.64 16.71 -4.00
CA VAL A 276 0.23 16.43 -4.36
C VAL A 276 -0.64 17.69 -4.23
N ILE A 277 -0.47 18.47 -3.17
CA ILE A 277 -1.22 19.73 -2.97
C ILE A 277 -0.95 20.71 -4.12
N GLN A 278 0.29 20.81 -4.60
CA GLN A 278 0.66 21.70 -5.73
C GLN A 278 0.01 21.29 -7.06
N LEU A 279 -0.34 20.02 -7.22
CA LEU A 279 -1.08 19.50 -8.38
C LEU A 279 -2.57 19.84 -8.30
N VAL A 280 -3.14 20.07 -7.11
CA VAL A 280 -4.58 20.33 -6.98
C VAL A 280 -4.93 21.70 -7.54
N VAL A 281 -5.87 21.73 -8.47
CA VAL A 281 -6.48 22.96 -8.96
C VAL A 281 -7.40 23.51 -7.87
N GLN A 282 -7.00 24.64 -7.30
CA GLN A 282 -7.79 25.33 -6.27
C GLN A 282 -9.09 25.85 -6.88
N ASP A 283 -10.19 25.75 -6.12
CA ASP A 283 -11.50 26.30 -6.47
C ASP A 283 -12.02 25.91 -7.86
N TYR A 284 -11.73 24.68 -8.29
CA TYR A 284 -12.19 24.17 -9.58
C TYR A 284 -13.73 24.20 -9.68
N ALA A 285 -14.24 24.94 -10.65
CA ALA A 285 -15.66 25.24 -10.80
C ALA A 285 -16.38 24.13 -11.60
N TRP A 286 -16.83 23.10 -10.89
CA TRP A 286 -17.71 22.08 -11.46
C TRP A 286 -19.03 22.66 -11.99
N ALA A 287 -19.59 22.06 -13.04
CA ALA A 287 -20.97 22.37 -13.42
C ALA A 287 -21.90 22.02 -12.25
N ALA A 288 -22.89 22.89 -12.00
CA ALA A 288 -23.93 22.58 -11.02
C ALA A 288 -24.62 21.27 -11.45
N ASN A 289 -24.56 20.25 -10.59
CA ASN A 289 -25.37 19.06 -10.83
C ASN A 289 -26.84 19.50 -10.83
N PRO A 290 -27.61 19.29 -11.92
CA PRO A 290 -29.04 19.55 -11.89
C PRO A 290 -29.59 18.71 -10.75
N ALA A 291 -30.05 19.40 -9.70
CA ALA A 291 -30.22 18.84 -8.37
C ALA A 291 -30.80 17.42 -8.42
N VAL A 292 -29.97 16.43 -8.06
CA VAL A 292 -30.51 15.22 -7.44
C VAL A 292 -31.21 15.75 -6.21
N LYS A 293 -32.54 15.82 -6.24
CA LYS A 293 -33.35 16.20 -5.07
C LYS A 293 -32.80 15.40 -3.88
N GLN A 294 -32.04 16.07 -3.02
CA GLN A 294 -31.59 15.48 -1.78
C GLN A 294 -32.87 15.20 -1.00
N THR A 295 -33.29 13.94 -0.97
CA THR A 295 -34.30 13.51 -0.02
C THR A 295 -33.72 13.82 1.34
N ALA A 296 -34.29 14.82 2.03
CA ALA A 296 -33.81 15.27 3.33
C ALA A 296 -33.64 14.05 4.24
N SER A 297 -32.38 13.71 4.54
CA SER A 297 -32.08 12.71 5.55
C SER A 297 -32.40 13.37 6.89
N ASN A 298 -33.57 13.08 7.44
CA ASN A 298 -33.93 13.41 8.80
C ASN A 298 -33.02 12.62 9.76
N SER A 299 -31.79 13.10 9.95
CA SER A 299 -30.95 12.68 11.06
C SER A 299 -31.24 13.61 12.23
N VAL A 300 -32.10 13.13 13.14
CA VAL A 300 -32.35 13.76 14.43
C VAL A 300 -31.04 13.68 15.23
N ILE A 301 -30.42 14.84 15.48
CA ILE A 301 -29.35 14.96 16.46
C ILE A 301 -30.03 15.16 17.82
N ASN A 302 -30.07 14.12 18.64
CA ASN A 302 -30.39 14.27 20.05
C ASN A 302 -29.18 14.92 20.74
N LYS A 303 -29.42 16.06 21.39
CA LYS A 303 -28.49 16.71 22.32
C LYS A 303 -28.49 15.99 23.67
#